data_AF-A0A3N4ZTF3-F1
#
_entry.id   AF-A0A3N4ZTF3-F1
#
_cell.length_a   1.000
_cell.length_b   1.000
_cell.length_c   1.000
_cell.angle_alpha   90.00
_cell.angle_beta   90.00
_cell.angle_gamma   90.00
#
_symmetry.space_group_name_H-M   'P 1'
#
loop_
_entity.id
_entity.type
_entity.pdbx_description
1 polymer ?
#
loop_
_entity_poly.entity_id
_entity_poly.type
_entity_poly.pdbx_seq_one_letter_code
_entity_poly.pdbx_strand_id
1 'polypeptide(L)'
;MVRAANAVRPRLARAAQAVRPKLERAAAAAKPQLTRVRPTRIRWPKTVRTWQYTAGAATAGVTLAVAVATAAGPWDSTGQRTAETDRAAALDRTGGADHGRNPDTSDSGDATAGGPRPAPSAASVLTGLGGATSTVKSAPTGTALSGLLGPLLEDAALGTHTAAVVDVATGRRLYGTGADTALTPASVTKIATAVAALSTLGADHRLTTRAALEPDTKELVLVGGGDPTLTAHKDAEGWASLRDLADRTAAALKKRGIKQVTLSYDTTLYTGPDLHPIGVNGNLAPVSALMADEGRTDDSTSGPVERVTDPAADAARTFGSFLEAHGIRTTSPGPSKATTRAENLAAVSSPPVSSLVERMLTNSDNDIAEALARQTAAATGQRASFDGGASAIAGALKKLELPLKGAQFHDGSGLDRDDRLTADLLTALLVKAGDPAHPELRPVLTGLPVAGFTGTLTSRYTGGAAGVVRAKTGTLTGVNTLAGTVVDQDGRLLAFAFLASNTTNPLEAQSALDRTATALAACGCT
;
A
#
# COMPACT_ATOMS: atom_id res chain seq x y z
N MET A 1 -25.22 2.92 34.79
CA MET A 1 -23.82 2.53 35.13
C MET A 1 -23.63 1.92 36.53
N VAL A 2 -24.50 2.16 37.52
CA VAL A 2 -24.31 1.67 38.91
C VAL A 2 -24.54 0.15 39.08
N ARG A 3 -25.37 -0.51 38.25
CA ARG A 3 -25.63 -1.97 38.33
C ARG A 3 -24.47 -2.84 37.84
N ALA A 4 -23.67 -2.38 36.89
CA ALA A 4 -22.50 -3.12 36.39
C ALA A 4 -21.33 -3.10 37.40
N ALA A 5 -21.14 -2.00 38.12
CA ALA A 5 -20.09 -1.87 39.13
C ALA A 5 -20.29 -2.82 40.33
N ASN A 6 -21.54 -3.11 40.70
CA ASN A 6 -21.87 -4.00 41.81
C ASN A 6 -21.72 -5.49 41.48
N ALA A 7 -21.77 -5.88 40.20
CA ALA A 7 -21.55 -7.27 39.77
C ALA A 7 -20.05 -7.65 39.75
N VAL A 8 -19.16 -6.67 39.56
CA VAL A 8 -17.72 -6.90 39.36
C VAL A 8 -16.93 -6.85 40.68
N ARG A 9 -17.36 -6.02 41.64
CA ARG A 9 -16.71 -5.88 42.97
C ARG A 9 -16.44 -7.21 43.71
N PRO A 10 -17.40 -8.16 43.82
CA PRO A 10 -17.15 -9.42 44.53
C PRO A 10 -16.22 -10.39 43.78
N ARG A 11 -15.96 -10.17 42.48
CA ARG A 11 -14.98 -10.95 41.69
C ARG A 11 -13.57 -10.37 41.84
N LEU A 12 -13.44 -9.04 41.88
CA LEU A 12 -12.15 -8.38 42.15
C LEU A 12 -11.67 -8.62 43.59
N ALA A 13 -12.58 -8.64 44.57
CA ALA A 13 -12.23 -8.95 45.96
C ALA A 13 -11.70 -10.39 46.13
N ARG A 14 -12.30 -11.36 45.42
CA ARG A 14 -11.84 -12.75 45.40
C ARG A 14 -10.48 -12.91 44.70
N ALA A 15 -10.25 -12.19 43.61
CA ALA A 15 -8.95 -12.18 42.94
C ALA A 15 -7.84 -11.58 43.84
N ALA A 16 -8.15 -10.48 44.55
CA ALA A 16 -7.21 -9.86 45.49
C ALA A 16 -6.88 -10.78 46.69
N GLN A 17 -7.87 -11.50 47.24
CA GLN A 17 -7.66 -12.48 48.31
C GLN A 17 -6.86 -13.70 47.86
N ALA A 18 -6.99 -14.14 46.61
CA ALA A 18 -6.23 -15.26 46.07
C ALA A 18 -4.73 -14.95 45.85
N VAL A 19 -4.39 -13.68 45.61
CA VAL A 19 -3.02 -13.24 45.30
C VAL A 19 -2.24 -12.81 46.54
N ARG A 20 -2.92 -12.27 47.56
CA ARG A 20 -2.31 -11.77 48.81
C ARG A 20 -1.35 -12.74 49.52
N PRO A 21 -1.68 -14.02 49.76
CA PRO A 21 -0.77 -14.94 50.44
C PRO A 21 0.49 -15.31 49.61
N LYS A 22 0.48 -15.08 48.29
CA LYS A 22 1.66 -15.27 47.42
C LYS A 22 2.60 -14.05 47.48
N LEU A 23 2.05 -12.84 47.58
CA LEU A 23 2.82 -11.61 47.78
C LEU A 23 3.47 -11.55 49.15
N GLU A 24 2.75 -11.99 50.20
CA GLU A 24 3.31 -12.04 51.56
C GLU A 24 4.46 -13.06 51.69
N ARG A 25 4.38 -14.20 50.98
CA ARG A 25 5.50 -15.16 50.87
C ARG A 25 6.70 -14.62 50.09
N ALA A 26 6.47 -13.84 49.02
CA ALA A 26 7.54 -13.20 48.26
C ALA A 26 8.24 -12.10 49.09
N ALA A 27 7.49 -11.34 49.89
CA ALA A 27 8.04 -10.33 50.79
C ALA A 27 8.80 -10.95 51.98
N ALA A 28 8.37 -12.11 52.49
CA ALA A 28 9.04 -12.83 53.56
C ALA A 28 10.32 -13.55 53.09
N ALA A 29 10.39 -13.97 51.83
CA ALA A 29 11.59 -14.56 51.23
C ALA A 29 12.71 -13.53 50.94
N ALA A 30 12.42 -12.23 51.02
CA ALA A 30 13.35 -11.14 50.72
C ALA A 30 14.02 -10.48 51.96
N LYS A 31 13.86 -11.05 53.16
CA LYS A 31 14.60 -10.64 54.39
C LYS A 31 15.16 -11.90 55.07
N PRO A 32 16.48 -12.05 55.31
CA PRO A 32 17.40 -11.07 55.95
C PRO A 32 18.72 -10.87 55.15
N GLN A 33 19.48 -9.78 55.22
CA GLN A 33 20.31 -9.30 56.34
C GLN A 33 20.61 -7.81 56.14
N LEU A 34 20.04 -6.93 56.96
CA LEU A 34 20.50 -5.55 57.11
C LEU A 34 20.68 -5.27 58.60
N THR A 35 21.84 -5.63 59.13
CA THR A 35 22.33 -5.10 60.40
C THR A 35 23.86 -5.04 60.39
N ARG A 36 24.37 -3.80 60.51
CA ARG A 36 25.75 -3.37 60.84
C ARG A 36 26.89 -3.74 59.88
N VAL A 37 27.32 -2.78 59.05
CA VAL A 37 28.74 -2.63 58.66
C VAL A 37 29.09 -1.13 58.54
N ARG A 38 30.09 -0.69 59.33
CA ARG A 38 30.81 0.60 59.25
C ARG A 38 31.61 0.70 57.93
N PRO A 39 32.01 1.88 57.43
CA PRO A 39 32.66 1.98 56.12
C PRO A 39 34.09 1.43 56.18
N THR A 40 34.30 0.20 55.71
CA THR A 40 35.63 -0.32 55.35
C THR A 40 35.76 -0.33 53.84
N ARG A 41 36.84 0.29 53.35
CA ARG A 41 37.25 0.33 51.93
C ARG A 41 37.17 -1.06 51.29
N ILE A 42 36.30 -1.22 50.29
CA ILE A 42 36.21 -2.45 49.50
C ILE A 42 37.23 -2.38 48.37
N ARG A 43 38.24 -3.25 48.44
CA ARG A 43 39.12 -3.62 47.32
C ARG A 43 38.32 -4.50 46.36
N TRP A 44 38.14 -4.06 45.12
CA TRP A 44 37.54 -4.85 44.04
C TRP A 44 38.50 -5.98 43.61
N PRO A 45 38.06 -7.25 43.55
CA PRO A 45 38.84 -8.31 42.93
C PRO A 45 38.81 -8.19 41.41
N LYS A 46 39.95 -8.52 40.80
CA LYS A 46 40.19 -8.53 39.36
C LYS A 46 39.40 -9.65 38.67
N THR A 47 38.89 -9.31 37.48
CA THR A 47 38.38 -10.18 36.40
C THR A 47 37.12 -11.01 36.69
N VAL A 48 35.95 -10.39 36.48
CA VAL A 48 34.71 -11.11 36.13
C VAL A 48 34.78 -11.44 34.63
N ARG A 49 34.57 -12.70 34.24
CA ARG A 49 34.67 -13.12 32.83
C ARG A 49 33.36 -12.82 32.09
N THR A 50 33.44 -12.36 30.84
CA THR A 50 32.32 -11.90 29.99
C THR A 50 31.11 -12.85 29.98
N TRP A 51 31.33 -14.17 30.03
CA TRP A 51 30.26 -15.18 30.03
C TRP A 51 29.29 -15.06 31.23
N GLN A 52 29.76 -14.55 32.37
CA GLN A 52 28.93 -14.39 33.58
C GLN A 52 27.92 -13.24 33.40
N TYR A 53 28.28 -12.19 32.66
CA TYR A 53 27.36 -11.12 32.29
C TYR A 53 26.34 -11.60 31.24
N THR A 54 26.79 -12.41 30.28
CA THR A 54 25.89 -12.97 29.25
C THR A 54 24.88 -13.94 29.87
N ALA A 55 25.32 -14.80 30.79
CA ALA A 55 24.44 -15.72 31.52
C ALA A 55 23.45 -14.96 32.43
N GLY A 56 23.92 -13.92 33.12
CA GLY A 56 23.05 -13.07 33.95
C GLY A 56 21.99 -12.33 33.13
N ALA A 57 22.38 -11.72 32.01
CA ALA A 57 21.48 -11.01 31.12
C ALA A 57 20.46 -11.94 30.43
N ALA A 58 20.89 -13.12 29.98
CA ALA A 58 20.00 -14.11 29.39
C ALA A 58 18.95 -14.61 30.39
N THR A 59 19.37 -14.89 31.63
CA THR A 59 18.46 -15.36 32.68
C THR A 59 17.45 -14.28 33.05
N ALA A 60 17.88 -13.01 33.17
CA ALA A 60 16.99 -11.88 33.43
C ALA A 60 16.00 -11.66 32.26
N GLY A 61 16.47 -11.78 31.01
CA GLY A 61 15.64 -11.64 29.82
C GLY A 61 14.55 -12.71 29.70
N VAL A 62 14.89 -13.98 29.94
CA VAL A 62 13.92 -15.08 29.94
C VAL A 62 12.89 -14.90 31.06
N THR A 63 13.33 -14.50 32.25
CA THR A 63 12.43 -14.28 33.39
C THR A 63 11.44 -13.14 33.11
N LEU A 64 11.90 -12.05 32.49
CA LEU A 64 11.04 -10.93 32.08
C LEU A 64 10.06 -11.35 30.98
N ALA A 65 10.50 -12.10 29.97
CA ALA A 65 9.65 -12.57 28.88
C ALA A 65 8.53 -13.50 29.38
N VAL A 66 8.84 -14.44 30.28
CA VAL A 66 7.86 -15.32 30.89
C VAL A 66 6.86 -14.54 31.75
N ALA A 67 7.32 -13.54 32.52
CA ALA A 67 6.44 -12.69 33.31
C ALA A 67 5.49 -11.85 32.43
N VAL A 68 5.98 -11.30 31.32
CA VAL A 68 5.16 -10.52 30.37
C VAL A 68 4.15 -11.43 29.66
N ALA A 69 4.57 -12.61 29.18
CA ALA A 69 3.69 -13.56 28.50
C ALA A 69 2.58 -14.09 29.42
N THR A 70 2.89 -14.35 30.69
CA THR A 70 1.90 -14.81 31.69
C THR A 70 0.97 -13.69 32.15
N ALA A 71 1.44 -12.44 32.24
CA ALA A 71 0.59 -11.28 32.56
C ALA A 71 -0.34 -10.88 31.40
N ALA A 72 -0.01 -11.24 30.16
CA ALA A 72 -0.73 -10.88 28.94
C ALA A 72 -2.06 -11.65 28.72
N GLY A 73 -2.44 -12.58 29.60
CA GLY A 73 -3.74 -13.23 29.61
C GLY A 73 -3.69 -14.72 29.26
N PRO A 74 -4.83 -15.44 29.33
CA PRO A 74 -4.89 -16.84 28.95
C PRO A 74 -4.67 -16.99 27.43
N TRP A 75 -3.82 -17.94 27.10
CA TRP A 75 -3.49 -18.35 25.74
C TRP A 75 -4.13 -19.71 25.50
N ASP A 76 -4.62 -19.95 24.29
CA ASP A 76 -5.03 -21.29 23.90
C ASP A 76 -3.81 -22.19 23.60
N SER A 77 -4.06 -23.47 23.32
CA SER A 77 -3.00 -24.45 23.01
C SER A 77 -2.24 -24.15 21.70
N THR A 78 -2.66 -23.17 20.92
CA THR A 78 -1.99 -22.70 19.70
C THR A 78 -1.19 -21.42 19.90
N GLY A 79 -1.20 -20.86 21.11
CA GLY A 79 -0.45 -19.65 21.44
C GLY A 79 -1.13 -18.35 20.98
N GLN A 80 -2.45 -18.37 20.73
CA GLN A 80 -3.25 -17.17 20.49
C GLN A 80 -3.99 -16.72 21.76
N ARG A 81 -4.27 -15.41 21.85
CA ARG A 81 -5.03 -14.84 22.97
C ARG A 81 -6.50 -15.18 22.80
N THR A 82 -7.08 -15.87 23.78
CA THR A 82 -8.49 -16.30 23.75
C THR A 82 -9.49 -15.14 23.54
N ALA A 83 -9.14 -13.93 23.99
CA ALA A 83 -9.98 -12.73 23.83
C ALA A 83 -10.00 -12.15 22.39
N GLU A 84 -9.02 -12.47 21.55
CA GLU A 84 -8.98 -12.01 20.15
C GLU A 84 -9.85 -12.88 19.26
N THR A 85 -9.94 -14.19 19.54
CA THR A 85 -10.84 -15.13 18.88
C THR A 85 -12.30 -14.80 19.14
N ASP A 86 -12.65 -14.51 20.40
CA ASP A 86 -14.01 -14.09 20.78
C ASP A 86 -14.41 -12.74 20.14
N ARG A 87 -13.44 -11.84 19.94
CA ARG A 87 -13.66 -10.55 19.27
C ARG A 87 -13.82 -10.72 17.75
N ALA A 88 -13.03 -11.59 17.11
CA ALA A 88 -13.18 -11.94 15.70
C ALA A 88 -14.55 -12.60 15.43
N ALA A 89 -14.96 -13.55 16.27
CA ALA A 89 -16.28 -14.20 16.19
C ALA A 89 -17.47 -13.26 16.50
N ALA A 90 -17.22 -12.14 17.19
CA ALA A 90 -18.22 -11.09 17.39
C ALA A 90 -18.31 -10.12 16.20
N LEU A 91 -17.21 -9.88 15.49
CA LEU A 91 -17.13 -9.01 14.31
C LEU A 91 -17.69 -9.68 13.03
N ASP A 92 -17.55 -11.00 12.90
CA ASP A 92 -18.15 -11.79 11.81
C ASP A 92 -19.69 -11.72 11.79
N ARG A 93 -20.33 -11.39 12.91
CA ARG A 93 -21.79 -11.17 12.98
C ARG A 93 -22.25 -9.79 12.50
N THR A 94 -21.32 -8.91 12.13
CA THR A 94 -21.61 -7.53 11.67
C THR A 94 -21.08 -7.23 10.26
N GLY A 95 -20.41 -8.17 9.60
CA GLY A 95 -19.82 -8.00 8.27
C GLY A 95 -20.46 -8.92 7.23
N GLY A 96 -21.74 -8.72 6.93
CA GLY A 96 -22.41 -9.34 5.80
C GLY A 96 -23.19 -8.27 5.05
N ALA A 97 -22.81 -8.02 3.79
CA ALA A 97 -23.44 -7.05 2.92
C ALA A 97 -24.95 -7.34 2.81
N ASP A 98 -25.75 -6.44 3.37
CA ASP A 98 -27.19 -6.42 3.20
C ASP A 98 -27.49 -5.77 1.84
N HIS A 99 -27.56 -6.58 0.78
CA HIS A 99 -28.11 -6.12 -0.50
C HIS A 99 -29.64 -6.20 -0.45
N GLY A 100 -30.22 -5.26 0.29
CA GLY A 100 -31.65 -5.16 0.53
C GLY A 100 -32.31 -4.01 -0.23
N ARG A 101 -33.03 -4.38 -1.31
CA ARG A 101 -34.37 -3.90 -1.66
C ARG A 101 -34.52 -2.46 -2.21
N ASN A 102 -34.84 -2.38 -3.51
CA ASN A 102 -35.45 -1.22 -4.13
C ASN A 102 -36.95 -1.19 -3.76
N PRO A 103 -37.53 -0.11 -3.22
CA PRO A 103 -38.93 -0.06 -2.85
C PRO A 103 -39.73 0.58 -3.99
N ASP A 104 -40.01 -0.17 -5.05
CA ASP A 104 -41.04 0.19 -6.02
C ASP A 104 -41.39 -1.03 -6.88
N THR A 105 -42.35 -1.81 -6.41
CA THR A 105 -43.46 -2.34 -7.22
C THR A 105 -44.49 -2.99 -6.30
N SER A 106 -45.72 -2.55 -6.45
CA SER A 106 -46.90 -3.22 -5.93
C SER A 106 -47.19 -4.40 -6.85
N ASP A 107 -47.02 -5.62 -6.34
CA ASP A 107 -47.81 -6.74 -6.86
C ASP A 107 -48.02 -7.78 -5.78
N SER A 108 -49.29 -7.90 -5.42
CA SER A 108 -49.85 -8.90 -4.50
C SER A 108 -49.95 -10.24 -5.23
N GLY A 109 -49.11 -11.20 -4.83
CA GLY A 109 -49.16 -12.58 -5.26
C GLY A 109 -48.72 -13.50 -4.12
N ASP A 110 -49.68 -14.22 -3.56
CA ASP A 110 -49.52 -15.17 -2.45
C ASP A 110 -48.73 -16.40 -2.95
N ALA A 111 -47.41 -16.31 -2.89
CA ALA A 111 -46.49 -17.43 -3.08
C ALA A 111 -45.54 -17.45 -1.89
N THR A 112 -45.60 -18.51 -1.08
CA THR A 112 -44.66 -18.77 0.00
C THR A 112 -43.24 -18.80 -0.57
N ALA A 113 -42.55 -17.66 -0.50
CA ALA A 113 -41.17 -17.52 -0.91
C ALA A 113 -40.31 -18.43 -0.05
N GLY A 114 -39.74 -19.48 -0.67
CA GLY A 114 -38.71 -20.28 -0.03
C GLY A 114 -37.58 -19.35 0.42
N GLY A 115 -37.26 -19.37 1.71
CA GLY A 115 -36.17 -18.57 2.26
C GLY A 115 -34.88 -18.81 1.48
N PRO A 116 -33.97 -17.81 1.42
CA PRO A 116 -32.74 -17.91 0.66
C PRO A 116 -31.99 -19.20 1.06
N ARG A 117 -31.88 -20.12 0.11
CA ARG A 117 -31.02 -21.29 0.29
C ARG A 117 -29.58 -20.79 0.28
N PRO A 118 -28.74 -21.20 1.25
CA PRO A 118 -27.31 -20.94 1.17
C PRO A 118 -26.81 -21.41 -0.19
N ALA A 119 -26.03 -20.58 -0.88
CA ALA A 119 -25.24 -21.06 -2.00
C ALA A 119 -24.43 -22.28 -1.52
N PRO A 120 -24.33 -23.37 -2.29
CA PRO A 120 -23.49 -24.49 -1.92
C PRO A 120 -22.10 -23.94 -1.60
N SER A 121 -21.57 -24.28 -0.42
CA SER A 121 -20.21 -23.88 -0.05
C SER A 121 -19.28 -24.30 -1.17
N ALA A 122 -18.53 -23.35 -1.74
CA ALA A 122 -17.48 -23.67 -2.69
C ALA A 122 -16.57 -24.73 -2.07
N ALA A 123 -16.11 -25.69 -2.87
CA ALA A 123 -15.14 -26.66 -2.41
C ALA A 123 -13.94 -25.92 -1.78
N SER A 124 -13.41 -26.45 -0.68
CA SER A 124 -12.30 -25.84 0.05
C SER A 124 -11.16 -25.48 -0.91
N VAL A 125 -10.90 -24.18 -1.09
CA VAL A 125 -9.90 -23.66 -2.03
C VAL A 125 -8.47 -23.83 -1.49
N LEU A 126 -8.32 -24.16 -0.21
CA LEU A 126 -7.03 -24.38 0.44
C LEU A 126 -7.03 -25.71 1.20
N THR A 127 -6.17 -26.63 0.77
CA THR A 127 -5.69 -27.73 1.61
C THR A 127 -4.94 -27.15 2.80
N GLY A 128 -5.28 -27.58 4.02
CA GLY A 128 -4.60 -27.12 5.23
C GLY A 128 -3.08 -27.27 5.12
N LEU A 129 -2.35 -26.23 5.53
CA LEU A 129 -0.88 -26.26 5.64
C LEU A 129 -0.47 -27.41 6.57
N GLY A 130 -0.05 -28.54 5.98
CA GLY A 130 0.34 -29.76 6.70
C GLY A 130 0.05 -31.06 5.94
N GLY A 131 -0.82 -31.04 4.93
CA GLY A 131 -1.03 -32.18 4.04
C GLY A 131 -0.04 -32.18 2.88
N ALA A 132 0.92 -33.10 2.89
CA ALA A 132 1.79 -33.36 1.74
C ALA A 132 1.01 -34.02 0.59
N THR A 133 0.22 -33.21 -0.12
CA THR A 133 -0.29 -33.51 -1.46
C THR A 133 -0.24 -32.22 -2.26
N SER A 134 0.90 -31.95 -2.91
CA SER A 134 0.98 -30.86 -3.88
C SER A 134 0.13 -31.25 -5.09
N THR A 135 -1.08 -30.71 -5.16
CA THR A 135 -1.94 -30.80 -6.34
C THR A 135 -1.45 -29.94 -7.50
N VAL A 136 -0.43 -29.09 -7.28
CA VAL A 136 0.23 -28.28 -8.31
C VAL A 136 1.09 -29.17 -9.19
N LYS A 137 0.74 -29.29 -10.47
CA LYS A 137 1.56 -30.04 -11.44
C LYS A 137 2.73 -29.20 -11.98
N SER A 138 3.58 -29.82 -12.78
CA SER A 138 4.67 -29.14 -13.49
C SER A 138 4.16 -27.96 -14.33
N ALA A 139 5.02 -26.99 -14.63
CA ALA A 139 4.66 -25.89 -15.52
C ALA A 139 4.46 -26.36 -16.98
N PRO A 140 3.56 -25.71 -17.74
CA PRO A 140 3.33 -26.05 -19.14
C PRO A 140 4.62 -25.94 -19.98
N THR A 141 4.71 -26.77 -21.03
CA THR A 141 5.88 -26.76 -21.92
C THR A 141 5.86 -25.52 -22.81
N GLY A 142 7.05 -25.05 -23.21
CA GLY A 142 7.14 -23.90 -24.10
C GLY A 142 6.48 -24.15 -25.47
N THR A 143 6.51 -25.38 -25.98
CA THR A 143 5.83 -25.75 -27.23
C THR A 143 4.31 -25.63 -27.12
N ALA A 144 3.72 -26.07 -26.01
CA ALA A 144 2.28 -25.93 -25.77
C ALA A 144 1.87 -24.45 -25.70
N LEU A 145 2.63 -23.63 -24.96
CA LEU A 145 2.37 -22.20 -24.88
C LEU A 145 2.56 -21.49 -26.23
N SER A 146 3.56 -21.88 -27.04
CA SER A 146 3.75 -21.30 -28.37
C SER A 146 2.58 -21.61 -29.30
N GLY A 147 2.06 -22.85 -29.28
CA GLY A 147 0.88 -23.22 -30.06
C GLY A 147 -0.39 -22.50 -29.61
N LEU A 148 -0.50 -22.22 -28.31
CA LEU A 148 -1.65 -21.53 -27.72
C LEU A 148 -1.63 -20.01 -27.96
N LEU A 149 -0.49 -19.36 -27.68
CA LEU A 149 -0.37 -17.90 -27.65
C LEU A 149 -0.02 -17.31 -29.02
N GLY A 150 0.74 -18.04 -29.84
CA GLY A 150 1.17 -17.55 -31.16
C GLY A 150 0.00 -17.04 -32.00
N PRO A 151 -1.03 -17.86 -32.28
CA PRO A 151 -2.18 -17.41 -33.08
C PRO A 151 -2.95 -16.23 -32.49
N LEU A 152 -2.98 -16.08 -31.15
CA LEU A 152 -3.68 -14.98 -30.48
C LEU A 152 -2.89 -13.66 -30.54
N LEU A 153 -1.55 -13.75 -30.57
CA LEU A 153 -0.66 -12.59 -30.66
C LEU A 153 -0.52 -12.06 -32.10
N GLU A 154 -0.81 -12.88 -33.10
CA GLU A 154 -0.89 -12.47 -34.53
C GLU A 154 -2.19 -11.71 -34.87
N ASP A 155 -3.03 -11.39 -33.88
CA ASP A 155 -4.22 -10.57 -34.08
C ASP A 155 -3.82 -9.17 -34.60
N ALA A 156 -4.36 -8.80 -35.77
CA ALA A 156 -4.01 -7.55 -36.45
C ALA A 156 -4.25 -6.29 -35.60
N ALA A 157 -5.13 -6.36 -34.60
CA ALA A 157 -5.38 -5.25 -33.68
C ALA A 157 -4.17 -4.92 -32.77
N LEU A 158 -3.25 -5.88 -32.57
CA LEU A 158 -2.08 -5.72 -31.70
C LEU A 158 -0.90 -4.99 -32.37
N GLY A 159 -0.92 -4.82 -33.70
CA GLY A 159 0.18 -4.16 -34.41
C GLY A 159 1.54 -4.79 -34.08
N THR A 160 2.52 -3.95 -33.72
CA THR A 160 3.83 -4.42 -33.25
C THR A 160 3.72 -4.87 -31.81
N HIS A 161 4.04 -6.13 -31.51
CA HIS A 161 3.85 -6.68 -30.18
C HIS A 161 5.07 -7.43 -29.64
N THR A 162 5.17 -7.49 -28.31
CA THR A 162 6.11 -8.35 -27.58
C THR A 162 5.40 -9.06 -26.45
N ALA A 163 5.89 -10.24 -26.09
CA ALA A 163 5.30 -11.08 -25.06
C ALA A 163 6.34 -11.88 -24.29
N ALA A 164 6.07 -12.12 -23.01
CA ALA A 164 6.80 -13.06 -22.17
C ALA A 164 5.85 -13.76 -21.19
N VAL A 165 6.11 -15.04 -20.91
CA VAL A 165 5.46 -15.81 -19.85
C VAL A 165 6.53 -16.54 -19.05
N VAL A 166 6.48 -16.41 -17.73
CA VAL A 166 7.48 -16.93 -16.80
C VAL A 166 6.78 -17.69 -15.69
N ASP A 167 7.33 -18.85 -15.34
CA ASP A 167 6.95 -19.58 -14.15
C ASP A 167 7.45 -18.84 -12.91
N VAL A 168 6.54 -18.35 -12.05
CA VAL A 168 6.91 -17.55 -10.88
C VAL A 168 7.76 -18.33 -9.90
N ALA A 169 7.49 -19.63 -9.72
CA ALA A 169 8.18 -20.41 -8.71
C ALA A 169 9.61 -20.81 -9.10
N THR A 170 9.95 -20.82 -10.40
CA THR A 170 11.33 -21.12 -10.85
C THR A 170 12.03 -19.94 -11.51
N GLY A 171 11.33 -18.86 -11.82
CA GLY A 171 11.83 -17.76 -12.65
C GLY A 171 12.14 -18.17 -14.10
N ARG A 172 11.67 -19.34 -14.55
CA ARG A 172 12.01 -19.87 -15.88
C ARG A 172 11.05 -19.30 -16.91
N ARG A 173 11.58 -18.65 -17.95
CA ARG A 173 10.78 -18.24 -19.11
C ARG A 173 10.24 -19.47 -19.84
N LEU A 174 8.92 -19.54 -19.94
CA LEU A 174 8.18 -20.61 -20.61
C LEU A 174 7.84 -20.23 -22.06
N TYR A 175 7.56 -18.95 -22.31
CA TYR A 175 7.26 -18.42 -23.64
C TYR A 175 7.85 -17.01 -23.78
N GLY A 176 8.21 -16.63 -25.01
CA GLY A 176 8.54 -15.25 -25.33
C GLY A 176 8.65 -14.99 -26.82
N THR A 177 8.16 -13.82 -27.24
CA THR A 177 8.24 -13.29 -28.61
C THR A 177 8.69 -11.84 -28.51
N GLY A 178 9.86 -11.51 -29.06
CA GLY A 178 10.47 -10.18 -28.90
C GLY A 178 10.65 -9.76 -27.44
N ALA A 179 10.82 -10.70 -26.51
CA ALA A 179 10.71 -10.47 -25.07
C ALA A 179 11.74 -9.46 -24.52
N ASP A 180 12.89 -9.32 -25.19
CA ASP A 180 13.97 -8.37 -24.91
C ASP A 180 13.88 -7.07 -25.72
N THR A 181 12.89 -6.96 -26.61
CA THR A 181 12.61 -5.76 -27.39
C THR A 181 11.74 -4.81 -26.58
N ALA A 182 12.21 -3.58 -26.42
CA ALA A 182 11.52 -2.59 -25.61
C ALA A 182 10.46 -1.84 -26.43
N LEU A 183 9.26 -1.72 -25.88
CA LEU A 183 8.15 -0.95 -26.44
C LEU A 183 7.68 0.10 -25.44
N THR A 184 6.89 1.08 -25.91
CA THR A 184 6.21 2.03 -25.02
C THR A 184 5.26 1.26 -24.10
N PRO A 185 5.44 1.32 -22.77
CA PRO A 185 4.70 0.47 -21.84
C PRO A 185 3.32 1.01 -21.48
N ALA A 186 3.09 2.32 -21.56
CA ALA A 186 1.97 2.96 -20.87
C ALA A 186 1.97 2.61 -19.36
N SER A 187 0.80 2.59 -18.70
CA SER A 187 0.66 2.42 -17.24
C SER A 187 1.18 1.11 -16.63
N VAL A 188 1.71 0.15 -17.39
CA VAL A 188 2.46 -0.98 -16.79
C VAL A 188 3.82 -0.53 -16.24
N THR A 189 4.32 0.67 -16.59
CA THR A 189 5.46 1.34 -15.90
C THR A 189 5.25 1.40 -14.39
N LYS A 190 4.00 1.56 -13.91
CA LYS A 190 3.69 1.63 -12.48
C LYS A 190 4.12 0.39 -11.69
N ILE A 191 4.28 -0.77 -12.34
CA ILE A 191 4.85 -1.97 -11.69
C ILE A 191 6.31 -1.72 -11.29
N ALA A 192 7.11 -1.12 -12.18
CA ALA A 192 8.48 -0.73 -11.91
C ALA A 192 8.57 0.32 -10.80
N THR A 193 7.71 1.35 -10.86
CA THR A 193 7.61 2.40 -9.85
C THR A 193 7.24 1.83 -8.48
N ALA A 194 6.29 0.89 -8.43
CA ALA A 194 5.90 0.21 -7.20
C ALA A 194 7.06 -0.57 -6.57
N VAL A 195 7.76 -1.40 -7.36
CA VAL A 195 8.92 -2.16 -6.88
C VAL A 195 10.03 -1.22 -6.39
N ALA A 196 10.32 -0.16 -7.14
CA ALA A 196 11.35 0.81 -6.77
C ALA A 196 11.00 1.54 -5.46
N ALA A 197 9.76 1.99 -5.30
CA ALA A 197 9.30 2.67 -4.10
C ALA A 197 9.32 1.75 -2.88
N LEU A 198 8.79 0.53 -2.99
CA LEU A 198 8.76 -0.42 -1.87
C LEU A 198 10.16 -0.86 -1.43
N SER A 199 11.04 -1.18 -2.37
CA SER A 199 12.41 -1.60 -2.06
C SER A 199 13.28 -0.46 -1.50
N THR A 200 12.94 0.80 -1.79
CA THR A 200 13.71 1.97 -1.35
C THR A 200 13.16 2.55 -0.04
N LEU A 201 11.85 2.77 0.05
CA LEU A 201 11.21 3.43 1.19
C LEU A 201 10.83 2.43 2.28
N GLY A 202 10.50 1.20 1.90
CA GLY A 202 9.87 0.20 2.75
C GLY A 202 8.35 0.30 2.75
N ALA A 203 7.68 -0.86 2.87
CA ALA A 203 6.22 -0.97 2.81
C ALA A 203 5.49 -0.15 3.90
N ASP A 204 6.10 0.00 5.08
CA ASP A 204 5.51 0.70 6.23
C ASP A 204 5.75 2.21 6.24
N HIS A 205 6.57 2.72 5.30
CA HIS A 205 6.86 4.14 5.22
C HIS A 205 5.58 4.96 4.99
N ARG A 206 5.54 6.19 5.50
CA ARG A 206 4.38 7.09 5.37
C ARG A 206 4.84 8.49 5.01
N LEU A 207 4.11 9.10 4.10
CA LEU A 207 4.32 10.47 3.64
C LEU A 207 3.66 11.42 4.66
N THR A 208 4.37 12.44 5.13
CA THR A 208 3.91 13.27 6.26
C THR A 208 3.76 14.73 5.89
N THR A 209 2.54 15.25 6.01
CA THR A 209 2.22 16.67 5.86
C THR A 209 2.12 17.31 7.23
N ARG A 210 2.75 18.48 7.42
CA ARG A 210 2.85 19.12 8.73
C ARG A 210 2.55 20.61 8.67
N ALA A 211 2.07 21.15 9.77
CA ALA A 211 1.94 22.59 9.99
C ALA A 211 3.04 23.06 10.94
N ALA A 212 3.86 24.01 10.50
CA ALA A 212 5.03 24.50 11.23
C ALA A 212 4.92 26.00 11.48
N LEU A 213 5.20 26.44 12.70
CA LEU A 213 5.12 27.84 13.10
C LEU A 213 6.53 28.42 13.22
N GLU A 214 6.77 29.52 12.52
CA GLU A 214 7.99 30.30 12.71
C GLU A 214 7.91 31.07 14.05
N PRO A 215 8.92 30.94 14.94
CA PRO A 215 8.85 31.41 16.32
C PRO A 215 8.70 32.94 16.46
N ASP A 216 9.15 33.72 15.46
CA ASP A 216 9.25 35.18 15.56
C ASP A 216 8.24 35.94 14.68
N THR A 217 7.75 35.32 13.61
CA THR A 217 6.94 35.99 12.58
C THR A 217 5.46 35.64 12.66
N LYS A 218 5.09 34.63 13.47
CA LYS A 218 3.75 34.01 13.45
C LYS A 218 3.33 33.55 12.05
N GLU A 219 4.32 33.24 11.22
CA GLU A 219 4.10 32.58 9.95
C GLU A 219 3.85 31.10 10.21
N LEU A 220 2.70 30.63 9.76
CA LEU A 220 2.32 29.23 9.77
C LEU A 220 2.54 28.67 8.37
N VAL A 221 3.49 27.76 8.23
CA VAL A 221 3.83 27.11 6.97
C VAL A 221 3.21 25.72 6.92
N LEU A 222 2.34 25.48 5.94
CA LEU A 222 1.85 24.15 5.60
C LEU A 222 2.89 23.46 4.71
N VAL A 223 3.59 22.47 5.25
CA VAL A 223 4.69 21.79 4.59
C VAL A 223 4.22 20.48 3.99
N GLY A 224 4.30 20.39 2.66
CA GLY A 224 3.90 19.22 1.89
C GLY A 224 4.86 18.04 2.06
N GLY A 225 4.31 16.88 2.40
CA GLY A 225 5.04 15.61 2.49
C GLY A 225 5.11 14.81 1.19
N GLY A 226 4.43 15.28 0.15
CA GLY A 226 4.27 14.59 -1.13
C GLY A 226 3.19 13.52 -1.15
N ASP A 227 2.23 13.57 -0.22
CA ASP A 227 1.06 12.70 -0.19
C ASP A 227 -0.08 13.27 -1.08
N PRO A 228 -0.35 12.70 -2.27
CA PRO A 228 -1.48 13.16 -3.09
C PRO A 228 -2.84 12.70 -2.54
N THR A 229 -2.86 11.77 -1.58
CA THR A 229 -4.07 11.20 -0.98
C THR A 229 -4.54 11.92 0.29
N LEU A 230 -3.83 12.99 0.69
CA LEU A 230 -4.27 13.88 1.76
C LEU A 230 -5.66 14.42 1.40
N THR A 231 -6.66 14.19 2.24
CA THR A 231 -8.04 14.51 1.89
C THR A 231 -8.62 15.69 2.68
N ALA A 232 -9.35 16.56 1.99
CA ALA A 232 -10.16 17.62 2.57
C ALA A 232 -11.63 17.20 2.80
N HIS A 233 -12.01 15.98 2.42
CA HIS A 233 -13.34 15.44 2.71
C HIS A 233 -13.60 15.34 4.22
N LYS A 234 -14.88 15.28 4.59
CA LYS A 234 -15.30 15.24 5.99
C LYS A 234 -14.98 13.90 6.63
N ASP A 235 -15.23 12.81 5.91
CA ASP A 235 -14.74 11.50 6.27
C ASP A 235 -13.42 11.28 5.54
N ALA A 236 -12.41 10.82 6.28
CA ALA A 236 -11.10 10.57 5.72
C ALA A 236 -10.91 9.11 5.34
N GLU A 237 -11.79 8.19 5.73
CA GLU A 237 -11.76 6.77 5.35
C GLU A 237 -10.38 6.08 5.53
N GLY A 238 -9.61 6.51 6.54
CA GLY A 238 -8.27 5.99 6.83
C GLY A 238 -7.11 6.70 6.11
N TRP A 239 -7.40 7.66 5.23
CA TRP A 239 -6.43 8.56 4.60
C TRP A 239 -5.99 9.69 5.54
N ALA A 240 -4.89 10.38 5.20
CA ALA A 240 -4.47 11.56 5.93
C ALA A 240 -5.51 12.66 5.78
N SER A 241 -5.91 13.32 6.88
CA SER A 241 -6.97 14.33 6.85
C SER A 241 -6.44 15.75 7.00
N LEU A 242 -6.70 16.60 6.01
CA LEU A 242 -6.37 18.03 6.07
C LEU A 242 -7.17 18.75 7.17
N ARG A 243 -8.39 18.28 7.45
CA ARG A 243 -9.23 18.77 8.57
C ARG A 243 -8.59 18.44 9.91
N ASP A 244 -8.22 17.18 10.16
CA ASP A 244 -7.55 16.80 11.42
C ASP A 244 -6.24 17.58 11.62
N LEU A 245 -5.48 17.81 10.54
CA LEU A 245 -4.30 18.66 10.60
C LEU A 245 -4.67 20.09 11.05
N ALA A 246 -5.73 20.68 10.50
CA ALA A 246 -6.19 22.02 10.85
C ALA A 246 -6.71 22.10 12.29
N ASP A 247 -7.51 21.13 12.73
CA ASP A 247 -8.06 21.03 14.08
C ASP A 247 -6.93 21.01 15.13
N ARG A 248 -5.93 20.14 14.93
CA ARG A 248 -4.77 20.01 15.83
C ARG A 248 -3.90 21.25 15.80
N THR A 249 -3.71 21.85 14.63
CA THR A 249 -2.96 23.11 14.48
C THR A 249 -3.67 24.26 15.20
N ALA A 250 -4.98 24.42 15.01
CA ALA A 250 -5.77 25.45 15.68
C ALA A 250 -5.74 25.29 17.21
N ALA A 251 -5.82 24.05 17.71
CA ALA A 251 -5.66 23.77 19.13
C ALA A 251 -4.28 24.18 19.66
N ALA A 252 -3.21 23.90 18.92
CA ALA A 252 -1.84 24.28 19.28
C ALA A 252 -1.63 25.81 19.27
N LEU A 253 -2.21 26.52 18.30
CA LEU A 253 -2.17 27.98 18.20
C LEU A 253 -2.94 28.65 19.34
N LYS A 254 -4.15 28.16 19.67
CA LYS A 254 -4.95 28.66 20.79
C LYS A 254 -4.24 28.54 22.13
N LYS A 255 -3.55 27.42 22.37
CA LYS A 255 -2.72 27.23 23.58
C LYS A 255 -1.60 28.27 23.70
N ARG A 256 -1.13 28.81 22.58
CA ARG A 256 -0.12 29.89 22.50
C ARG A 256 -0.74 31.29 22.51
N GLY A 257 -2.08 31.42 22.61
CA GLY A 257 -2.78 32.69 22.53
C GLY A 257 -2.75 33.33 21.13
N ILE A 258 -2.39 32.57 20.10
CA ILE A 258 -2.33 33.05 18.71
C ILE A 258 -3.71 32.88 18.06
N LYS A 259 -4.27 33.99 17.56
CA LYS A 259 -5.58 34.03 16.87
C LYS A 259 -5.49 34.48 15.41
N GLN A 260 -4.29 34.84 14.97
CA GLN A 260 -4.01 35.31 13.62
C GLN A 260 -2.60 34.90 13.24
N VAL A 261 -2.45 34.37 12.02
CA VAL A 261 -1.19 33.94 11.44
C VAL A 261 -1.08 34.43 10.00
N THR A 262 0.15 34.66 9.55
CA THR A 262 0.43 34.68 8.11
C THR A 262 0.47 33.23 7.66
N LEU A 263 -0.34 32.85 6.68
CA LEU A 263 -0.35 31.48 6.16
C LEU A 263 0.55 31.40 4.94
N SER A 264 1.40 30.38 4.90
CA SER A 264 2.27 30.06 3.77
C SER A 264 2.28 28.56 3.50
N TYR A 265 2.83 28.13 2.36
CA TYR A 265 3.04 26.72 2.04
C TYR A 265 4.43 26.43 1.48
N ASP A 266 4.95 25.26 1.84
CA ASP A 266 6.27 24.77 1.43
C ASP A 266 6.12 23.53 0.54
N THR A 267 6.48 23.68 -0.73
CA THR A 267 6.52 22.62 -1.74
C THR A 267 7.95 22.20 -2.09
N THR A 268 8.96 22.68 -1.36
CA THR A 268 10.38 22.55 -1.72
C THR A 268 10.94 21.15 -1.60
N LEU A 269 10.12 20.18 -1.16
CA LEU A 269 10.43 18.76 -1.24
C LEU A 269 10.58 18.30 -2.70
N TYR A 270 9.76 18.82 -3.61
CA TYR A 270 9.85 18.53 -5.04
C TYR A 270 10.55 19.67 -5.78
N THR A 271 11.19 19.33 -6.91
CA THR A 271 12.01 20.25 -7.71
C THR A 271 11.75 20.03 -9.19
N GLY A 272 12.16 21.00 -10.02
CA GLY A 272 11.93 20.94 -11.46
C GLY A 272 10.49 21.33 -11.83
N PRO A 273 10.05 21.04 -13.06
CA PRO A 273 8.69 21.33 -13.49
C PRO A 273 7.68 20.49 -12.71
N ASP A 274 6.54 21.12 -12.42
CA ASP A 274 5.33 20.51 -11.87
C ASP A 274 4.45 19.91 -12.98
N LEU A 275 4.38 20.57 -14.14
CA LEU A 275 3.62 20.12 -15.28
C LEU A 275 4.30 18.95 -15.98
N HIS A 276 3.58 17.83 -16.10
CA HIS A 276 4.01 16.68 -16.88
C HIS A 276 4.15 17.03 -18.37
N PRO A 277 5.10 16.44 -19.12
CA PRO A 277 5.25 16.64 -20.57
C PRO A 277 3.98 16.42 -21.43
N ILE A 278 2.96 15.73 -20.90
CA ILE A 278 1.69 15.53 -21.61
C ILE A 278 0.77 16.76 -21.54
N GLY A 279 1.19 17.83 -20.85
CA GLY A 279 0.45 19.08 -20.70
C GLY A 279 -0.73 18.98 -19.74
N VAL A 280 -1.51 20.07 -19.67
CA VAL A 280 -2.69 20.17 -18.79
C VAL A 280 -3.80 19.27 -19.34
N ASN A 281 -4.22 18.29 -18.55
CA ASN A 281 -5.33 17.39 -18.86
C ASN A 281 -5.86 16.74 -17.58
N GLY A 282 -6.86 15.87 -17.69
CA GLY A 282 -7.49 15.28 -16.50
C GLY A 282 -6.79 14.07 -15.87
N ASN A 283 -5.73 13.53 -16.50
CA ASN A 283 -5.08 12.30 -16.05
C ASN A 283 -4.26 12.47 -14.76
N LEU A 284 -3.70 13.65 -14.52
CA LEU A 284 -2.99 14.00 -13.30
C LEU A 284 -3.01 15.52 -13.08
N ALA A 285 -2.92 15.95 -11.83
CA ALA A 285 -2.71 17.36 -11.50
C ALA A 285 -1.25 17.77 -11.72
N PRO A 286 -0.93 19.09 -11.76
CA PRO A 286 0.45 19.54 -11.61
C PRO A 286 1.11 18.88 -10.38
N VAL A 287 2.25 18.23 -10.58
CA VAL A 287 2.88 17.38 -9.56
C VAL A 287 3.49 18.25 -8.47
N SER A 288 2.82 18.30 -7.32
CA SER A 288 3.20 19.11 -6.16
C SER A 288 3.48 18.25 -4.93
N ALA A 289 4.40 18.72 -4.07
CA ALA A 289 4.63 18.10 -2.76
C ALA A 289 3.48 18.36 -1.77
N LEU A 290 2.62 19.33 -2.07
CA LEU A 290 1.43 19.65 -1.29
C LEU A 290 0.23 19.68 -2.24
N MET A 291 -0.74 18.83 -1.98
CA MET A 291 -2.06 18.87 -2.61
C MET A 291 -3.07 18.20 -1.69
N ALA A 292 -4.36 18.40 -1.95
CA ALA A 292 -5.43 17.65 -1.35
C ALA A 292 -6.24 16.97 -2.46
N ASP A 293 -6.73 15.75 -2.19
CA ASP A 293 -7.64 15.00 -3.06
C ASP A 293 -7.13 14.90 -4.51
N GLU A 294 -5.82 14.69 -4.70
CA GLU A 294 -5.15 14.67 -6.01
C GLU A 294 -5.42 15.93 -6.88
N GLY A 295 -5.83 17.04 -6.27
CA GLY A 295 -6.23 18.25 -6.98
C GLY A 295 -7.49 18.10 -7.83
N ARG A 296 -8.38 17.14 -7.53
CA ARG A 296 -9.64 16.90 -8.23
C ARG A 296 -10.65 18.01 -7.93
N THR A 297 -11.48 18.35 -8.93
CA THR A 297 -12.53 19.38 -8.78
C THR A 297 -13.91 18.80 -8.43
N ASP A 298 -14.03 17.48 -8.35
CA ASP A 298 -15.24 16.77 -7.95
C ASP A 298 -14.92 15.70 -6.88
N ASP A 299 -15.95 14.95 -6.45
CA ASP A 299 -15.83 13.91 -5.42
C ASP A 299 -15.40 12.54 -5.98
N SER A 300 -14.96 12.47 -7.24
CA SER A 300 -14.46 11.21 -7.78
C SER A 300 -13.11 10.86 -7.15
N THR A 301 -12.81 9.56 -7.04
CA THR A 301 -11.60 9.08 -6.35
C THR A 301 -10.59 8.42 -7.28
N SER A 302 -10.89 8.37 -8.58
CA SER A 302 -10.02 7.75 -9.59
C SER A 302 -10.43 8.17 -11.00
N GLY A 303 -9.52 7.97 -11.95
CA GLY A 303 -9.75 8.25 -13.36
C GLY A 303 -9.62 9.74 -13.73
N PRO A 304 -9.76 10.08 -15.03
CA PRO A 304 -9.56 11.44 -15.50
C PRO A 304 -10.69 12.38 -15.09
N VAL A 305 -10.33 13.54 -14.55
CA VAL A 305 -11.24 14.64 -14.20
C VAL A 305 -10.52 15.97 -14.35
N GLU A 306 -11.25 17.07 -14.51
CA GLU A 306 -10.66 18.40 -14.39
C GLU A 306 -9.88 18.54 -13.06
N ARG A 307 -8.69 19.13 -13.15
CA ARG A 307 -7.79 19.32 -12.01
C ARG A 307 -7.62 20.81 -11.72
N VAL A 308 -7.42 21.15 -10.45
CA VAL A 308 -7.04 22.51 -10.06
C VAL A 308 -5.69 22.88 -10.68
N THR A 309 -5.52 24.17 -11.00
CA THR A 309 -4.31 24.67 -11.69
C THR A 309 -3.12 24.85 -10.76
N ASP A 310 -3.35 25.09 -9.47
CA ASP A 310 -2.31 25.17 -8.43
C ASP A 310 -2.73 24.33 -7.22
N PRO A 311 -2.37 23.03 -7.20
CA PRO A 311 -2.76 22.12 -6.12
C PRO A 311 -2.24 22.52 -4.73
N ALA A 312 -1.08 23.17 -4.66
CA ALA A 312 -0.48 23.59 -3.39
C ALA A 312 -1.22 24.78 -2.79
N ALA A 313 -1.46 25.81 -3.60
CA ALA A 313 -2.23 26.96 -3.16
C ALA A 313 -3.67 26.58 -2.82
N ASP A 314 -4.26 25.63 -3.55
CA ASP A 314 -5.60 25.14 -3.26
C ASP A 314 -5.70 24.41 -1.91
N ALA A 315 -4.81 23.44 -1.67
CA ALA A 315 -4.72 22.76 -0.39
C ALA A 315 -4.47 23.74 0.77
N ALA A 316 -3.61 24.75 0.57
CA ALA A 316 -3.33 25.76 1.58
C ALA A 316 -4.54 26.67 1.87
N ARG A 317 -5.29 27.09 0.83
CA ARG A 317 -6.53 27.86 1.02
C ARG A 317 -7.58 27.05 1.78
N THR A 318 -7.75 25.78 1.41
CA THR A 318 -8.67 24.87 2.08
C THR A 318 -8.30 24.67 3.54
N PHE A 319 -7.01 24.46 3.84
CA PHE A 319 -6.49 24.41 5.20
C PHE A 319 -6.75 25.70 5.99
N GLY A 320 -6.52 26.87 5.38
CA GLY A 320 -6.84 28.17 5.96
C GLY A 320 -8.32 28.30 6.32
N SER A 321 -9.23 27.85 5.45
CA SER A 321 -10.67 27.86 5.73
C SER A 321 -11.06 27.01 6.95
N PHE A 322 -10.38 25.88 7.16
CA PHE A 322 -10.60 25.04 8.33
C PHE A 322 -10.07 25.69 9.61
N LEU A 323 -8.92 26.37 9.55
CA LEU A 323 -8.41 27.17 10.67
C LEU A 323 -9.36 28.32 11.04
N GLU A 324 -9.93 29.00 10.05
CA GLU A 324 -10.91 30.07 10.24
C GLU A 324 -12.20 29.57 10.89
N ALA A 325 -12.67 28.38 10.52
CA ALA A 325 -13.78 27.71 11.20
C ALA A 325 -13.49 27.45 12.70
N HIS A 326 -12.21 27.35 13.08
CA HIS A 326 -11.76 27.30 14.47
C HIS A 326 -11.44 28.66 15.09
N GLY A 327 -11.71 29.78 14.42
CA GLY A 327 -11.47 31.14 14.92
C GLY A 327 -10.01 31.59 14.87
N ILE A 328 -9.19 30.98 14.00
CA ILE A 328 -7.84 31.43 13.68
C ILE A 328 -7.89 32.15 12.32
N ARG A 329 -7.64 33.46 12.30
CA ARG A 329 -7.63 34.23 11.05
C ARG A 329 -6.34 33.97 10.26
N THR A 330 -6.46 33.80 8.95
CA THR A 330 -5.32 33.58 8.05
C THR A 330 -5.23 34.67 6.97
N THR A 331 -4.02 34.97 6.50
CA THR A 331 -3.84 35.69 5.23
C THR A 331 -4.11 34.74 4.06
N SER A 332 -4.31 35.27 2.85
CA SER A 332 -4.21 34.44 1.64
C SER A 332 -2.83 33.75 1.62
N PRO A 333 -2.78 32.43 1.34
CA PRO A 333 -1.53 31.69 1.40
C PRO A 333 -0.60 32.05 0.23
N GLY A 334 0.71 32.08 0.49
CA GLY A 334 1.76 32.20 -0.52
C GLY A 334 2.90 31.19 -0.31
N PRO A 335 3.77 30.99 -1.31
CA PRO A 335 4.89 30.07 -1.18
C PRO A 335 5.92 30.61 -0.19
N SER A 336 6.34 29.78 0.76
CA SER A 336 7.43 30.08 1.71
C SER A 336 8.00 28.78 2.25
N LYS A 337 9.32 28.75 2.46
CA LYS A 337 10.00 27.55 2.98
C LYS A 337 10.07 27.60 4.49
N ALA A 338 9.65 26.52 5.16
CA ALA A 338 9.80 26.42 6.61
C ALA A 338 11.29 26.39 6.99
N THR A 339 11.69 27.23 7.94
CA THR A 339 13.07 27.26 8.43
C THR A 339 13.37 26.06 9.33
N THR A 340 14.66 25.80 9.58
CA THR A 340 15.09 24.78 10.54
C THR A 340 14.73 25.12 11.99
N ARG A 341 14.28 26.36 12.26
CA ARG A 341 13.83 26.80 13.59
C ARG A 341 12.30 26.68 13.76
N ALA A 342 11.56 26.41 12.68
CA ALA A 342 10.11 26.31 12.72
C ALA A 342 9.67 25.19 13.69
N GLU A 343 8.71 25.50 14.55
CA GLU A 343 8.15 24.54 15.50
C GLU A 343 7.01 23.75 14.83
N ASN A 344 7.09 22.42 14.81
CA ASN A 344 5.99 21.58 14.32
C ASN A 344 4.81 21.63 15.30
N LEU A 345 3.67 22.17 14.87
CA LEU A 345 2.46 22.26 15.67
C LEU A 345 1.61 21.00 15.56
N ALA A 346 1.50 20.44 14.35
CA ALA A 346 0.75 19.24 14.05
C ALA A 346 1.27 18.57 12.77
N ALA A 347 0.98 17.28 12.61
CA ALA A 347 1.32 16.50 11.42
C ALA A 347 0.33 15.36 11.21
N VAL A 348 -0.03 15.09 9.95
CA VAL A 348 -0.78 13.91 9.50
C VAL A 348 0.11 13.08 8.59
N SER A 349 -0.15 11.77 8.55
CA SER A 349 0.62 10.84 7.73
C SER A 349 -0.31 10.03 6.85
N SER A 350 0.09 9.80 5.61
CA SER A 350 -0.58 8.93 4.65
C SER A 350 -0.78 7.52 5.23
N PRO A 351 -1.64 6.68 4.64
CA PRO A 351 -1.49 5.23 4.73
C PRO A 351 -0.07 4.78 4.38
N PRO A 352 0.34 3.55 4.78
CA PRO A 352 1.65 3.04 4.42
C PRO A 352 1.86 3.05 2.90
N VAL A 353 3.11 3.13 2.45
CA VAL A 353 3.48 3.04 1.03
C VAL A 353 2.91 1.78 0.38
N SER A 354 2.77 0.66 1.11
CA SER A 354 2.07 -0.53 0.61
C SER A 354 0.64 -0.23 0.15
N SER A 355 -0.15 0.49 0.95
CA SER A 355 -1.52 0.88 0.59
C SER A 355 -1.56 1.89 -0.55
N LEU A 356 -0.58 2.82 -0.61
CA LEU A 356 -0.45 3.75 -1.74
C LEU A 356 -0.16 3.00 -3.04
N VAL A 357 0.75 2.01 -3.00
CA VAL A 357 1.07 1.14 -4.14
C VAL A 357 -0.15 0.33 -4.58
N GLU A 358 -0.90 -0.25 -3.63
CA GLU A 358 -2.09 -1.03 -3.96
C GLU A 358 -3.16 -0.17 -4.65
N ARG A 359 -3.44 1.02 -4.12
CA ARG A 359 -4.34 1.99 -4.75
C ARG A 359 -3.84 2.40 -6.14
N MET A 360 -2.55 2.73 -6.25
CA MET A 360 -1.92 3.14 -7.51
C MET A 360 -2.09 2.08 -8.60
N LEU A 361 -1.80 0.83 -8.29
CA LEU A 361 -1.90 -0.26 -9.25
C LEU A 361 -3.35 -0.59 -9.58
N THR A 362 -4.25 -0.62 -8.58
CA THR A 362 -5.67 -0.95 -8.75
C THR A 362 -6.38 0.07 -9.62
N ASN A 363 -6.18 1.36 -9.34
CA ASN A 363 -6.90 2.44 -10.01
C ASN A 363 -6.11 3.06 -11.18
N SER A 364 -4.87 2.60 -11.40
CA SER A 364 -3.95 3.20 -12.37
C SER A 364 -3.64 4.67 -12.10
N ASP A 365 -3.50 5.02 -10.82
CA ASP A 365 -3.36 6.39 -10.33
C ASP A 365 -2.03 7.02 -10.77
N ASN A 366 -2.10 8.12 -11.53
CA ASN A 366 -0.91 8.80 -12.04
C ASN A 366 -0.30 9.73 -10.98
N ASP A 367 -1.14 10.37 -10.15
CA ASP A 367 -0.72 11.30 -9.11
C ASP A 367 0.11 10.54 -8.05
N ILE A 368 -0.36 9.36 -7.62
CA ILE A 368 0.42 8.49 -6.72
C ILE A 368 1.70 7.98 -7.38
N ALA A 369 1.68 7.63 -8.67
CA ALA A 369 2.86 7.14 -9.37
C ALA A 369 3.98 8.17 -9.44
N GLU A 370 3.66 9.41 -9.82
CA GLU A 370 4.64 10.50 -9.87
C GLU A 370 5.13 10.92 -8.48
N ALA A 371 4.25 10.88 -7.47
CA ALA A 371 4.64 11.09 -6.08
C ALA A 371 5.63 10.00 -5.63
N LEU A 372 5.32 8.72 -5.81
CA LEU A 372 6.19 7.61 -5.39
C LEU A 372 7.55 7.62 -6.13
N ALA A 373 7.58 7.98 -7.41
CA ALA A 373 8.83 8.16 -8.14
C ALA A 373 9.70 9.27 -7.51
N ARG A 374 9.09 10.42 -7.16
CA ARG A 374 9.81 11.53 -6.49
C ARG A 374 10.23 11.21 -5.06
N GLN A 375 9.43 10.47 -4.32
CA GLN A 375 9.80 9.97 -2.99
C GLN A 375 10.99 9.01 -3.07
N THR A 376 11.00 8.12 -4.08
CA THR A 376 12.14 7.24 -4.36
C THR A 376 13.39 8.04 -4.71
N ALA A 377 13.26 9.11 -5.49
CA ALA A 377 14.36 10.02 -5.79
C ALA A 377 14.90 10.72 -4.53
N ALA A 378 14.02 11.31 -3.73
CA ALA A 378 14.41 11.97 -2.48
C ALA A 378 15.14 11.01 -1.53
N ALA A 379 14.62 9.79 -1.36
CA ALA A 379 15.21 8.77 -0.49
C ALA A 379 16.57 8.25 -0.98
N THR A 380 16.86 8.38 -2.28
CA THR A 380 18.14 7.97 -2.89
C THR A 380 19.10 9.13 -3.12
N GLY A 381 18.77 10.34 -2.66
CA GLY A 381 19.60 11.54 -2.83
C GLY A 381 19.59 12.11 -4.25
N GLN A 382 18.68 11.65 -5.10
CA GLN A 382 18.41 12.25 -6.42
C GLN A 382 17.49 13.47 -6.25
N ARG A 383 17.44 14.32 -7.28
CA ARG A 383 16.46 15.41 -7.31
C ARG A 383 15.05 14.82 -7.40
N ALA A 384 14.13 15.29 -6.56
CA ALA A 384 12.73 14.89 -6.64
C ALA A 384 12.02 15.62 -7.79
N SER A 385 12.36 15.24 -9.02
CA SER A 385 11.83 15.73 -10.30
C SER A 385 11.44 14.55 -11.20
N PHE A 386 10.93 14.78 -12.42
CA PHE A 386 10.61 13.68 -13.36
C PHE A 386 11.87 12.87 -13.70
N ASP A 387 12.90 13.53 -14.24
CA ASP A 387 14.18 12.88 -14.56
C ASP A 387 14.83 12.18 -13.36
N GLY A 388 14.76 12.80 -12.18
CA GLY A 388 15.33 12.24 -10.97
C GLY A 388 14.53 11.05 -10.44
N GLY A 389 13.20 11.07 -10.57
CA GLY A 389 12.31 9.95 -10.31
C GLY A 389 12.60 8.77 -11.24
N ALA A 390 12.66 9.02 -12.54
CA ALA A 390 13.03 8.02 -13.54
C ALA A 390 14.42 7.40 -13.27
N SER A 391 15.41 8.24 -12.97
CA SER A 391 16.76 7.79 -12.61
C SER A 391 16.77 6.96 -11.32
N ALA A 392 15.94 7.33 -10.34
CA ALA A 392 15.82 6.62 -9.07
C ALA A 392 15.14 5.25 -9.24
N ILE A 393 14.11 5.16 -10.08
CA ILE A 393 13.47 3.89 -10.46
C ILE A 393 14.52 2.96 -11.07
N ALA A 394 15.22 3.40 -12.12
CA ALA A 394 16.26 2.60 -12.75
C ALA A 394 17.36 2.16 -11.76
N GLY A 395 17.78 3.08 -10.88
CA GLY A 395 18.77 2.81 -9.83
C GLY A 395 18.31 1.77 -8.80
N ALA A 396 17.06 1.85 -8.36
CA ALA A 396 16.47 0.89 -7.42
C ALA A 396 16.34 -0.50 -8.05
N LEU A 397 15.83 -0.58 -9.29
CA LEU A 397 15.70 -1.86 -9.99
C LEU A 397 17.05 -2.51 -10.29
N LYS A 398 18.10 -1.71 -10.57
CA LYS A 398 19.46 -2.21 -10.75
C LYS A 398 20.02 -2.86 -9.49
N LYS A 399 19.72 -2.30 -8.30
CA LYS A 399 20.13 -2.90 -7.01
C LYS A 399 19.44 -4.23 -6.73
N LEU A 400 18.26 -4.46 -7.32
CA LEU A 400 17.55 -5.74 -7.28
C LEU A 400 18.00 -6.72 -8.37
N GLU A 401 19.04 -6.38 -9.14
CA GLU A 401 19.62 -7.21 -10.21
C GLU A 401 18.63 -7.56 -11.33
N LEU A 402 17.68 -6.65 -11.61
CA LEU A 402 16.68 -6.82 -12.65
C LEU A 402 17.24 -6.59 -14.07
N PRO A 403 16.67 -7.22 -15.11
CA PRO A 403 17.18 -7.13 -16.48
C PRO A 403 16.79 -5.80 -17.15
N LEU A 404 17.57 -4.75 -16.89
CA LEU A 404 17.29 -3.39 -17.38
C LEU A 404 17.76 -3.11 -18.82
N LYS A 405 18.30 -4.09 -19.54
CA LYS A 405 18.76 -3.87 -20.92
C LYS A 405 17.58 -3.46 -21.79
N GLY A 406 17.71 -2.30 -22.46
CA GLY A 406 16.66 -1.73 -23.31
C GLY A 406 15.60 -0.92 -22.56
N ALA A 407 15.60 -0.94 -21.22
CA ALA A 407 14.66 -0.17 -20.42
C ALA A 407 15.06 1.32 -20.36
N GLN A 408 14.07 2.20 -20.53
CA GLN A 408 14.20 3.64 -20.40
C GLN A 408 12.98 4.15 -19.63
N PHE A 409 13.23 4.95 -18.60
CA PHE A 409 12.20 5.59 -17.79
C PHE A 409 12.32 7.10 -17.98
N HIS A 410 11.18 7.76 -18.13
CA HIS A 410 11.06 9.22 -18.27
C HIS A 410 10.11 9.79 -17.22
N ASP A 411 9.19 8.98 -16.69
CA ASP A 411 8.30 9.33 -15.60
C ASP A 411 8.07 8.14 -14.63
N GLY A 412 7.15 8.29 -13.67
CA GLY A 412 6.71 7.19 -12.80
C GLY A 412 5.43 6.50 -13.26
N SER A 413 4.62 7.16 -14.08
CA SER A 413 3.26 6.77 -14.41
C SER A 413 3.12 6.00 -15.73
N GLY A 414 4.08 6.11 -16.63
CA GLY A 414 4.01 5.61 -18.00
C GLY A 414 3.14 6.47 -18.93
N LEU A 415 2.98 7.76 -18.63
CA LEU A 415 2.30 8.71 -19.50
C LEU A 415 3.24 9.28 -20.55
N ASP A 416 4.54 9.36 -20.24
CA ASP A 416 5.57 9.75 -21.17
C ASP A 416 5.74 8.66 -22.25
N ARG A 417 5.64 9.08 -23.51
CA ARG A 417 5.73 8.17 -24.65
C ARG A 417 7.16 7.73 -24.93
N ASP A 418 8.15 8.37 -24.33
CA ASP A 418 9.57 8.01 -24.46
C ASP A 418 9.98 6.87 -23.53
N ASP A 419 9.13 6.49 -22.56
CA ASP A 419 9.31 5.26 -21.80
C ASP A 419 9.47 4.04 -22.71
N ARG A 420 10.41 3.15 -22.37
CA ARG A 420 10.64 1.89 -23.05
C ARG A 420 10.81 0.79 -22.02
N LEU A 421 9.97 -0.26 -22.05
CA LEU A 421 10.15 -1.44 -21.21
C LEU A 421 10.04 -2.72 -22.03
N THR A 422 10.73 -3.76 -21.57
CA THR A 422 10.72 -5.10 -22.18
C THR A 422 9.73 -6.01 -21.45
N ALA A 423 9.19 -7.01 -22.15
CA ALA A 423 8.35 -8.03 -21.52
C ALA A 423 9.14 -8.87 -20.49
N ASP A 424 10.44 -9.10 -20.74
CA ASP A 424 11.35 -9.75 -19.80
C ASP A 424 11.49 -8.94 -18.49
N LEU A 425 11.61 -7.61 -18.54
CA LEU A 425 11.67 -6.79 -17.33
C LEU A 425 10.36 -6.82 -16.54
N LEU A 426 9.22 -6.68 -17.20
CA LEU A 426 7.92 -6.67 -16.54
C LEU A 426 7.60 -8.02 -15.86
N THR A 427 7.90 -9.14 -16.53
CA THR A 427 7.76 -10.46 -15.90
C THR A 427 8.77 -10.66 -14.77
N ALA A 428 10.02 -10.21 -14.92
CA ALA A 428 11.00 -10.29 -13.84
C ALA A 428 10.59 -9.48 -12.59
N LEU A 429 9.98 -8.31 -12.76
CA LEU A 429 9.43 -7.51 -11.65
C LEU A 429 8.34 -8.29 -10.88
N LEU A 430 7.43 -8.95 -11.61
CA LEU A 430 6.34 -9.74 -11.01
C LEU A 430 6.88 -11.00 -10.31
N VAL A 431 7.86 -11.68 -10.90
CA VAL A 431 8.54 -12.80 -10.24
C VAL A 431 9.25 -12.33 -8.97
N LYS A 432 9.96 -11.20 -9.02
CA LYS A 432 10.64 -10.62 -7.85
C LYS A 432 9.66 -10.27 -6.73
N ALA A 433 8.47 -9.77 -7.07
CA ALA A 433 7.42 -9.49 -6.10
C ALA A 433 6.78 -10.75 -5.48
N GLY A 434 6.86 -11.89 -6.18
CA GLY A 434 6.44 -13.20 -5.69
C GLY A 434 7.50 -13.94 -4.87
N ASP A 435 8.75 -13.47 -4.87
CA ASP A 435 9.86 -14.12 -4.19
C ASP A 435 9.66 -14.09 -2.65
N PRO A 436 9.70 -15.24 -1.96
CA PRO A 436 9.65 -15.30 -0.51
C PRO A 436 10.73 -14.46 0.20
N ALA A 437 11.87 -14.23 -0.44
CA ALA A 437 12.96 -13.39 0.06
C ALA A 437 12.66 -11.88 0.02
N HIS A 438 11.62 -11.46 -0.71
CA HIS A 438 11.21 -10.07 -0.86
C HIS A 438 9.76 -9.84 -0.39
N PRO A 439 9.44 -10.14 0.87
CA PRO A 439 8.10 -9.98 1.42
C PRO A 439 7.53 -8.56 1.28
N GLU A 440 8.41 -7.55 1.32
CA GLU A 440 8.09 -6.14 1.17
C GLU A 440 7.54 -5.76 -0.20
N LEU A 441 7.75 -6.59 -1.24
CA LEU A 441 7.29 -6.34 -2.60
C LEU A 441 5.90 -6.92 -2.90
N ARG A 442 5.32 -7.70 -1.99
CA ARG A 442 3.98 -8.30 -2.17
C ARG A 442 2.85 -7.33 -2.50
N PRO A 443 2.85 -6.07 -2.02
CA PRO A 443 1.87 -5.06 -2.44
C PRO A 443 1.80 -4.85 -3.96
N VAL A 444 2.87 -5.16 -4.71
CA VAL A 444 2.85 -5.13 -6.17
C VAL A 444 1.86 -6.15 -6.74
N LEU A 445 1.75 -7.34 -6.13
CA LEU A 445 0.85 -8.40 -6.58
C LEU A 445 -0.58 -8.22 -6.07
N THR A 446 -0.74 -7.81 -4.80
CA THR A 446 -2.07 -7.57 -4.20
C THR A 446 -2.73 -6.31 -4.74
N GLY A 447 -1.93 -5.35 -5.22
CA GLY A 447 -2.40 -4.14 -5.89
C GLY A 447 -2.83 -4.33 -7.35
N LEU A 448 -2.57 -5.49 -7.96
CA LEU A 448 -3.00 -5.72 -9.35
C LEU A 448 -4.54 -5.82 -9.42
N PRO A 449 -5.20 -5.08 -10.33
CA PRO A 449 -6.62 -5.25 -10.62
C PRO A 449 -6.98 -6.73 -10.85
N VAL A 450 -8.11 -7.17 -10.29
CA VAL A 450 -8.61 -8.53 -10.41
C VAL A 450 -9.67 -8.57 -11.51
N ALA A 451 -9.47 -9.44 -12.50
CA ALA A 451 -10.37 -9.65 -13.63
C ALA A 451 -11.83 -9.83 -13.18
N GLY A 452 -12.73 -8.94 -13.61
CA GLY A 452 -14.16 -8.99 -13.28
C GLY A 452 -14.55 -8.50 -11.87
N PHE A 453 -13.61 -7.98 -11.08
CA PHE A 453 -13.88 -7.61 -9.68
C PHE A 453 -13.38 -6.23 -9.26
N THR A 454 -12.16 -5.84 -9.62
CA THR A 454 -11.56 -4.60 -9.09
C THR A 454 -10.83 -3.79 -10.14
N GLY A 455 -10.71 -2.49 -9.86
CA GLY A 455 -9.88 -1.56 -10.62
C GLY A 455 -10.23 -1.52 -12.10
N THR A 456 -9.21 -1.35 -12.94
CA THR A 456 -9.35 -1.24 -14.40
C THR A 456 -9.78 -2.53 -15.11
N LEU A 457 -10.00 -3.63 -14.37
CA LEU A 457 -10.50 -4.89 -14.90
C LEU A 457 -11.93 -5.23 -14.46
N THR A 458 -12.61 -4.36 -13.70
CA THR A 458 -13.94 -4.62 -13.13
C THR A 458 -14.98 -5.05 -14.18
N SER A 459 -14.96 -4.44 -15.37
CA SER A 459 -15.91 -4.74 -16.46
C SER A 459 -15.37 -5.68 -17.54
N ARG A 460 -14.16 -6.25 -17.34
CA ARG A 460 -13.50 -7.16 -18.30
C ARG A 460 -13.65 -8.61 -17.85
N TYR A 461 -13.35 -9.57 -18.74
CA TYR A 461 -13.33 -11.01 -18.44
C TYR A 461 -14.69 -11.63 -18.08
N THR A 462 -15.80 -11.08 -18.58
CA THR A 462 -17.16 -11.65 -18.39
C THR A 462 -17.33 -13.04 -19.02
N GLY A 463 -16.48 -13.41 -19.99
CA GLY A 463 -16.50 -14.68 -20.72
C GLY A 463 -15.49 -15.74 -20.25
N GLY A 464 -14.71 -15.51 -19.19
CA GLY A 464 -13.72 -16.46 -18.68
C GLY A 464 -12.57 -15.81 -17.90
N ALA A 465 -11.91 -16.59 -17.04
CA ALA A 465 -10.77 -16.17 -16.19
C ALA A 465 -11.00 -15.03 -15.18
N ALA A 466 -12.27 -14.66 -14.93
CA ALA A 466 -12.64 -13.77 -13.83
C ALA A 466 -12.12 -14.30 -12.49
N GLY A 467 -11.54 -13.42 -11.67
CA GLY A 467 -10.91 -13.76 -10.39
C GLY A 467 -9.53 -14.41 -10.47
N VAL A 468 -9.16 -14.95 -11.64
CA VAL A 468 -7.91 -15.72 -11.83
C VAL A 468 -6.81 -14.87 -12.46
N VAL A 469 -7.15 -14.03 -13.44
CA VAL A 469 -6.20 -13.03 -13.97
C VAL A 469 -6.15 -11.83 -13.04
N ARG A 470 -4.93 -11.45 -12.65
CA ARG A 470 -4.65 -10.20 -11.92
C ARG A 470 -3.60 -9.41 -12.67
N ALA A 471 -3.94 -8.26 -13.22
CA ALA A 471 -3.04 -7.58 -14.14
C ALA A 471 -3.19 -6.06 -14.14
N LYS A 472 -2.06 -5.38 -14.31
CA LYS A 472 -2.03 -3.96 -14.59
C LYS A 472 -2.28 -3.73 -16.07
N THR A 473 -3.21 -2.84 -16.36
CA THR A 473 -3.52 -2.35 -17.71
C THR A 473 -2.65 -1.14 -18.08
N GLY A 474 -2.39 -0.95 -19.38
CA GLY A 474 -1.85 0.28 -19.93
C GLY A 474 -2.50 0.63 -21.26
N THR A 475 -2.84 1.90 -21.44
CA THR A 475 -3.44 2.40 -22.68
C THR A 475 -3.00 3.83 -22.93
N LEU A 476 -2.47 4.08 -24.13
CA LEU A 476 -2.28 5.41 -24.72
C LEU A 476 -2.75 5.33 -26.17
N THR A 477 -2.84 6.46 -26.87
CA THR A 477 -3.08 6.44 -28.32
C THR A 477 -2.01 5.60 -29.01
N GLY A 478 -2.43 4.52 -29.69
CA GLY A 478 -1.56 3.59 -30.39
C GLY A 478 -0.79 2.60 -29.51
N VAL A 479 -1.09 2.50 -28.22
CA VAL A 479 -0.40 1.60 -27.27
C VAL A 479 -1.42 0.90 -26.37
N ASN A 480 -1.35 -0.43 -26.30
CA ASN A 480 -2.13 -1.24 -25.38
C ASN A 480 -1.22 -2.28 -24.71
N THR A 481 -1.25 -2.35 -23.39
CA THR A 481 -0.38 -3.28 -22.64
C THR A 481 -1.15 -3.92 -21.48
N LEU A 482 -0.70 -5.13 -21.12
CA LEU A 482 -1.25 -5.90 -20.00
C LEU A 482 -0.13 -6.74 -19.40
N ALA A 483 0.16 -6.54 -18.11
CA ALA A 483 1.17 -7.32 -17.39
C ALA A 483 0.65 -7.73 -16.01
N GLY A 484 0.84 -8.99 -15.64
CA GLY A 484 0.26 -9.51 -14.42
C GLY A 484 0.52 -10.98 -14.18
N THR A 485 -0.32 -11.58 -13.36
CA THR A 485 -0.26 -12.98 -12.97
C THR A 485 -1.55 -13.70 -13.31
N VAL A 486 -1.43 -15.01 -13.50
CA VAL A 486 -2.54 -15.92 -13.74
C VAL A 486 -2.20 -17.27 -13.13
N VAL A 487 -3.19 -17.91 -12.52
CA VAL A 487 -3.08 -19.31 -12.10
C VAL A 487 -3.67 -20.17 -13.22
N ASP A 488 -2.90 -21.12 -13.73
CA ASP A 488 -3.34 -22.02 -14.79
C ASP A 488 -4.25 -23.16 -14.25
N GLN A 489 -4.75 -24.04 -15.13
CA GLN A 489 -5.65 -25.13 -14.73
C GLN A 489 -4.99 -26.15 -13.80
N ASP A 490 -3.66 -26.23 -13.80
CA ASP A 490 -2.87 -27.13 -12.96
C ASP A 490 -2.44 -26.47 -11.64
N GLY A 491 -2.90 -25.25 -11.36
CA GLY A 491 -2.60 -24.50 -10.14
C GLY A 491 -1.22 -23.83 -10.16
N ARG A 492 -0.57 -23.72 -11.32
CA ARG A 492 0.72 -23.04 -11.44
C ARG A 492 0.53 -21.54 -11.58
N LEU A 493 1.26 -20.78 -10.76
CA LEU A 493 1.30 -19.32 -10.87
C LEU A 493 2.27 -18.88 -11.97
N LEU A 494 1.75 -18.23 -12.99
CA LEU A 494 2.50 -17.69 -14.11
C LEU A 494 2.50 -16.16 -14.04
N ALA A 495 3.63 -15.53 -14.35
CA ALA A 495 3.73 -14.12 -14.64
C ALA A 495 3.74 -13.92 -16.17
N PHE A 496 3.03 -12.92 -16.66
CA PHE A 496 2.99 -12.58 -18.07
C PHE A 496 3.12 -11.09 -18.29
N ALA A 497 3.64 -10.71 -19.46
CA ALA A 497 3.63 -9.33 -19.94
C ALA A 497 3.39 -9.34 -21.45
N PHE A 498 2.39 -8.58 -21.89
CA PHE A 498 2.03 -8.40 -23.28
C PHE A 498 2.01 -6.91 -23.60
N LEU A 499 2.78 -6.51 -24.60
CA LEU A 499 2.92 -5.12 -25.03
C LEU A 499 2.57 -5.03 -26.50
N ALA A 500 1.73 -4.07 -26.85
CA ALA A 500 1.33 -3.78 -28.22
C ALA A 500 1.50 -2.29 -28.51
N SER A 501 2.11 -1.98 -29.65
CA SER A 501 2.34 -0.64 -30.19
C SER A 501 1.78 -0.56 -31.60
N ASN A 502 1.52 0.66 -32.07
CA ASN A 502 0.88 0.93 -33.36
C ASN A 502 -0.52 0.29 -33.47
N THR A 503 -1.22 0.17 -32.34
CA THR A 503 -2.59 -0.35 -32.29
C THR A 503 -3.55 0.66 -32.90
N THR A 504 -4.36 0.25 -33.88
CA THR A 504 -5.29 1.15 -34.58
C THR A 504 -6.65 1.26 -33.89
N ASN A 505 -7.06 0.23 -33.14
CA ASN A 505 -8.29 0.20 -32.37
C ASN A 505 -8.00 -0.24 -30.91
N PRO A 506 -8.11 0.67 -29.93
CA PRO A 506 -7.73 0.35 -28.54
C PRO A 506 -8.64 -0.70 -27.89
N LEU A 507 -9.92 -0.80 -28.27
CA LEU A 507 -10.85 -1.76 -27.68
C LEU A 507 -10.62 -3.18 -28.23
N GLU A 508 -10.32 -3.29 -29.52
CA GLU A 508 -9.97 -4.57 -30.14
C GLU A 508 -8.63 -5.07 -29.63
N ALA A 509 -7.61 -4.21 -29.56
CA ALA A 509 -6.30 -4.55 -29.00
C ALA A 509 -6.42 -4.99 -27.53
N GLN A 510 -7.20 -4.24 -26.72
CA GLN A 510 -7.50 -4.63 -25.34
C GLN A 510 -8.14 -6.03 -25.27
N SER A 511 -9.14 -6.28 -26.11
CA SER A 511 -9.85 -7.56 -26.15
C SER A 511 -8.94 -8.71 -26.59
N ALA A 512 -8.01 -8.46 -27.53
CA ALA A 512 -7.01 -9.44 -27.95
C ALA A 512 -6.06 -9.79 -26.80
N LEU A 513 -5.54 -8.79 -26.07
CA LEU A 513 -4.72 -9.02 -24.88
C LEU A 513 -5.46 -9.81 -23.79
N ASP A 514 -6.75 -9.54 -23.60
CA ASP A 514 -7.58 -10.29 -22.65
C ASP A 514 -7.79 -11.75 -23.05
N ARG A 515 -8.02 -12.02 -24.33
CA ARG A 515 -8.11 -13.39 -24.85
C ARG A 515 -6.79 -14.14 -24.62
N THR A 516 -5.65 -13.49 -24.88
CA THR A 516 -4.32 -14.06 -24.66
C THR A 516 -4.08 -14.39 -23.18
N ALA A 517 -4.44 -13.49 -22.26
CA ALA A 517 -4.33 -13.76 -20.82
C ALA A 517 -5.33 -14.83 -20.34
N THR A 518 -6.55 -14.85 -20.89
CA THR A 518 -7.57 -15.86 -20.60
C THR A 518 -7.10 -17.26 -21.03
N ALA A 519 -6.45 -17.35 -22.19
CA ALA A 519 -5.91 -18.60 -22.69
C ALA A 519 -4.88 -19.22 -21.72
N LEU A 520 -4.05 -18.41 -21.07
CA LEU A 520 -3.12 -18.89 -20.04
C LEU A 520 -3.84 -19.54 -18.86
N ALA A 521 -4.97 -18.99 -18.41
CA ALA A 521 -5.77 -19.57 -17.33
C ALA A 521 -6.37 -20.94 -17.70
N ALA A 522 -6.56 -21.20 -18.99
CA ALA A 522 -7.06 -22.48 -19.52
C ALA A 522 -5.92 -23.47 -19.87
N CYS A 523 -4.66 -23.04 -19.79
CA CYS A 523 -3.51 -23.88 -20.10
C CYS A 523 -3.31 -24.95 -19.02
N GLY A 524 -2.95 -26.17 -19.44
CA GLY A 524 -2.54 -27.28 -18.59
C GLY A 524 -1.49 -28.12 -19.30
N CYS A 525 -0.79 -28.98 -18.55
CA CYS A 525 0.22 -29.88 -19.08
C CYS A 525 -0.40 -31.02 -19.91
N THR A 526 -0.56 -30.82 -21.21
CA THR A 526 -0.57 -31.93 -22.19
C THR A 526 0.20 -31.55 -23.44
#